data_AF-A0A6G9XKR2-F1
#
_entry.id   AF-A0A6G9XKR2-F1
#
_cell.length_a   1.000
_cell.length_b   1.000
_cell.length_c   1.000
_cell.angle_alpha   90.00
_cell.angle_beta   90.00
_cell.angle_gamma   90.00
#
_symmetry.space_group_name_H-M   'P 1'
#
loop_
_entity.id
_entity.type
_entity.pdbx_description
1 polymer ?
#
loop_
_entity_poly.entity_id
_entity_poly.type
_entity_poly.pdbx_seq_one_letter_code
_entity_poly.pdbx_strand_id
1 'polypeptide(L)'
;MTETHVVIYCDMCGDVYTENTGESICFDSTQQAVSYLQHRSAGVGWVYDGDRVWCDGCMAADHCDRTGHQYPEHWQMTARLLGVSTRSRACMVCGIPEIEALS
;
A
#
# COMPACT_ATOMS: atom_id res chain seq x y z
N MET A 1 -32.24 -8.47 -16.51
CA MET A 1 -31.02 -9.30 -16.54
C MET A 1 -30.09 -8.76 -15.48
N THR A 2 -29.48 -9.62 -14.66
CA THR A 2 -28.58 -9.25 -13.55
C THR A 2 -27.29 -10.04 -13.67
N GLU A 3 -26.17 -9.41 -13.33
CA GLU A 3 -24.83 -10.01 -13.35
C GLU A 3 -24.24 -9.97 -11.93
N THR A 4 -23.35 -10.89 -11.60
CA THR A 4 -22.69 -10.97 -10.29
C THR A 4 -21.19 -11.05 -10.50
N HIS A 5 -20.46 -10.22 -9.77
CA HIS A 5 -19.01 -10.08 -9.87
C HIS A 5 -18.36 -10.21 -8.50
N VAL A 6 -17.14 -10.70 -8.49
CA VAL A 6 -16.24 -10.70 -7.33
C VAL A 6 -15.24 -9.56 -7.49
N VAL A 7 -15.01 -8.83 -6.41
CA VAL A 7 -14.01 -7.77 -6.34
C VAL A 7 -13.09 -8.04 -5.15
N ILE A 8 -11.87 -7.52 -5.20
CA ILE A 8 -10.87 -7.73 -4.15
C ILE A 8 -10.85 -6.49 -3.25
N TYR A 9 -10.98 -6.72 -1.94
CA TYR A 9 -10.80 -5.70 -0.92
C TYR A 9 -9.65 -6.06 0.01
N CYS A 10 -8.99 -5.06 0.57
CA CYS A 10 -8.06 -5.26 1.68
C CYS A 10 -8.86 -5.56 2.93
N ASP A 11 -8.56 -6.65 3.63
CA ASP A 11 -9.30 -7.04 4.83
C ASP A 11 -9.10 -6.07 6.01
N MET A 12 -8.04 -5.25 5.97
CA MET A 12 -7.69 -4.33 7.06
C MET A 12 -8.30 -2.93 6.90
N CYS A 13 -8.15 -2.31 5.73
CA CYS A 13 -8.65 -0.94 5.49
C CYS A 13 -9.94 -0.90 4.65
N GLY A 14 -10.33 -2.00 4.00
CA GLY A 14 -11.46 -2.04 3.09
C GLY A 14 -11.19 -1.36 1.74
N ASP A 15 -9.94 -0.97 1.44
CA ASP A 15 -9.59 -0.45 0.12
C ASP A 15 -9.90 -1.48 -0.95
N VAL A 16 -10.35 -1.00 -2.12
CA VAL A 16 -10.64 -1.85 -3.27
C VAL A 16 -9.40 -1.94 -4.16
N TYR A 17 -9.07 -3.15 -4.60
CA TYR A 17 -8.01 -3.34 -5.57
C TYR A 17 -8.43 -2.75 -6.93
N THR A 18 -7.61 -1.82 -7.43
CA THR A 18 -7.78 -1.19 -8.75
C THR A 18 -6.44 -1.25 -9.49
N GLU A 19 -6.46 -1.33 -10.83
CA GLU A 19 -5.23 -1.27 -11.64
C GLU A 19 -5.18 0.01 -12.45
N ASN A 20 -4.26 0.93 -12.15
CA ASN A 20 -3.84 2.10 -12.94
C ASN A 20 -4.92 3.05 -13.50
N THR A 21 -6.20 2.70 -13.45
CA THR A 21 -7.36 3.40 -14.02
C THR A 21 -8.33 3.85 -12.93
N GLY A 22 -8.10 3.45 -11.68
CA GLY A 22 -8.96 3.79 -10.53
C GLY A 22 -10.28 3.01 -10.48
N GLU A 23 -10.53 2.10 -11.44
CA GLU A 23 -11.71 1.23 -11.45
C GLU A 23 -11.39 -0.13 -10.84
N SER A 24 -12.35 -0.70 -10.11
CA SER A 24 -12.24 -2.03 -9.54
C SER A 24 -12.25 -3.09 -10.64
N ILE A 25 -11.37 -4.08 -10.52
CA ILE A 25 -11.41 -5.24 -11.41
C ILE A 25 -12.51 -6.20 -10.94
N CYS A 26 -13.40 -6.54 -11.86
CA CYS A 26 -14.43 -7.56 -11.66
C CYS A 26 -13.92 -8.93 -12.09
N PHE A 27 -14.12 -9.92 -11.23
CA PHE A 27 -13.80 -11.32 -11.48
C PHE A 27 -15.07 -12.15 -11.48
N ASP A 28 -15.06 -13.24 -12.24
CA ASP A 28 -16.17 -14.20 -12.34
C ASP A 28 -16.28 -15.08 -11.08
N SER A 29 -15.17 -15.23 -10.33
CA SER A 29 -15.13 -16.05 -9.12
C SER A 29 -14.00 -15.67 -8.16
N THR A 30 -14.13 -16.05 -6.89
CA THR A 30 -13.07 -15.90 -5.88
C THR A 30 -11.79 -16.63 -6.27
N GLN A 31 -11.90 -17.81 -6.89
CA GLN A 31 -10.72 -18.57 -7.31
C GLN A 31 -9.93 -17.84 -8.40
N GLN A 32 -10.63 -17.18 -9.33
CA GLN A 32 -9.99 -16.35 -10.35
C GLN A 32 -9.30 -15.13 -9.72
N ALA A 33 -9.95 -14.45 -8.78
CA ALA A 33 -9.38 -13.32 -8.05
C ALA A 33 -8.12 -13.70 -7.25
N VAL A 34 -8.15 -14.81 -6.52
CA VAL A 34 -6.99 -15.33 -5.77
C VAL A 34 -5.85 -15.72 -6.71
N SER A 35 -6.17 -16.46 -7.77
CA SER A 35 -5.17 -16.86 -8.76
C SER A 35 -4.51 -15.63 -9.37
N TYR A 36 -5.30 -14.61 -9.70
CA TYR A 36 -4.81 -13.35 -10.23
C TYR A 36 -3.79 -12.68 -9.31
N LEU A 37 -4.12 -12.50 -8.03
CA LEU A 37 -3.21 -11.91 -7.04
C LEU A 37 -1.92 -12.72 -6.89
N GLN A 38 -2.03 -14.05 -6.81
CA GLN A 38 -0.87 -14.92 -6.62
C GLN A 38 0.11 -14.82 -7.81
N HIS A 39 -0.40 -14.78 -9.04
CA HIS A 39 0.43 -14.66 -10.25
C HIS A 39 1.08 -13.28 -10.39
N ARG A 40 0.46 -12.23 -9.84
CA ARG A 40 0.91 -10.84 -9.94
C ARG A 40 1.63 -10.31 -8.70
N SER A 41 1.70 -11.08 -7.62
CA SER A 41 2.20 -10.68 -6.29
C SER A 41 3.56 -9.98 -6.29
N ALA A 42 4.44 -10.25 -7.26
CA ALA A 42 5.74 -9.58 -7.38
C ALA A 42 5.68 -8.11 -7.86
N GLY A 43 4.55 -7.64 -8.41
CA GLY A 43 4.47 -6.35 -9.10
C GLY A 43 3.45 -5.34 -8.58
N VAL A 44 2.44 -5.76 -7.81
CA VAL A 44 1.27 -4.89 -7.52
C VAL A 44 1.08 -4.48 -6.08
N GLY A 45 1.98 -4.86 -5.16
CA GLY A 45 1.89 -4.43 -3.75
C GLY A 45 0.70 -5.02 -2.98
N TRP A 46 -0.03 -5.99 -3.55
CA TRP A 46 -1.14 -6.68 -2.90
C TRP A 46 -0.83 -8.16 -2.77
N VAL A 47 -1.18 -8.74 -1.62
CA VAL A 47 -0.86 -10.13 -1.27
C VAL A 47 -2.08 -10.83 -0.69
N TYR A 48 -2.30 -12.07 -1.12
CA TYR A 48 -3.18 -13.00 -0.43
C TYR A 48 -2.32 -14.03 0.31
N ASP A 49 -2.45 -14.09 1.64
CA ASP A 49 -1.61 -14.95 2.51
C ASP A 49 -2.17 -16.37 2.72
N GLY A 50 -3.33 -16.67 2.12
CA GLY A 50 -4.07 -17.93 2.30
C GLY A 50 -5.29 -17.80 3.21
N ASP A 51 -5.42 -16.69 3.93
CA ASP A 51 -6.61 -16.33 4.72
C ASP A 51 -7.11 -14.93 4.33
N ARG A 52 -6.21 -13.95 4.29
CA ARG A 52 -6.51 -12.52 4.10
C ARG A 52 -5.81 -11.92 2.90
N VAL A 53 -6.44 -10.89 2.36
CA VAL A 53 -5.89 -9.97 1.36
C VAL A 53 -5.37 -8.72 2.05
N TRP A 54 -4.12 -8.36 1.73
CA TRP A 54 -3.44 -7.19 2.25
C TRP A 54 -3.04 -6.25 1.11
N CYS A 55 -3.29 -4.95 1.29
CA CYS A 55 -2.68 -3.90 0.48
C CYS A 55 -1.29 -3.51 1.01
N ASP A 56 -0.50 -2.85 0.17
CA ASP A 56 0.86 -2.38 0.48
C ASP A 56 0.89 -1.44 1.68
N GLY A 57 -0.07 -0.52 1.77
CA GLY A 57 -0.21 0.40 2.89
C GLY A 57 -0.41 -0.33 4.22
N CYS A 58 -1.31 -1.31 4.27
CA CYS A 58 -1.56 -2.09 5.50
C CYS A 58 -0.38 -3.00 5.85
N MET A 59 0.29 -3.59 4.86
CA MET A 59 1.52 -4.37 5.12
C MET A 59 2.64 -3.48 5.67
N ALA A 60 2.82 -2.28 5.11
CA ALA A 60 3.82 -1.33 5.57
C ALA A 60 3.53 -0.80 6.98
N ALA A 61 2.26 -0.50 7.29
CA ALA A 61 1.81 -0.11 8.62
C ALA A 61 2.06 -1.20 9.65
N ASP A 62 1.60 -2.43 9.39
CA ASP A 62 1.81 -3.58 10.28
C ASP A 62 3.30 -3.92 10.46
N HIS A 63 4.14 -3.71 9.44
CA HIS A 63 5.59 -3.81 9.60
C HIS A 63 6.12 -2.75 10.57
N CYS A 64 5.74 -1.49 10.40
CA CYS A 64 6.21 -0.39 11.25
C CYS A 64 5.71 -0.53 12.70
N ASP A 65 4.49 -1.03 12.92
CA ASP A 65 3.97 -1.31 14.26
C ASP A 65 4.80 -2.37 14.99
N ARG A 66 5.32 -3.37 14.25
CA ARG A 66 6.11 -4.47 14.82
C ARG A 66 7.59 -4.14 14.99
N THR A 67 8.18 -3.38 14.07
CA THR A 67 9.64 -3.15 14.02
C THR A 67 10.06 -1.72 14.33
N GLY A 68 9.10 -0.80 14.46
CA GLY A 68 9.32 0.62 14.55
C GLY A 68 9.55 1.27 13.18
N HIS A 69 9.30 2.57 13.09
CA HIS A 69 9.59 3.34 11.88
C HIS A 69 11.09 3.48 11.64
N GLN A 70 11.51 3.38 10.37
CA GLN A 70 12.90 3.51 9.95
C GLN A 70 13.08 4.76 9.09
N TYR A 71 14.01 5.63 9.48
CA TYR A 71 14.25 6.90 8.80
C TYR A 71 15.67 6.97 8.22
N PRO A 72 15.88 7.65 7.09
CA PRO A 72 17.23 7.90 6.58
C PRO A 72 18.05 8.73 7.58
N GLU A 73 19.36 8.56 7.55
CA GLU A 73 20.27 9.27 8.46
C GLU A 73 20.22 10.80 8.25
N HIS A 74 20.04 11.24 7.00
CA HIS A 74 20.09 12.64 6.61
C HIS A 74 18.70 13.20 6.27
N TRP A 75 18.48 14.46 6.62
CA TRP A 75 17.29 15.21 6.21
C TRP A 75 17.27 15.41 4.69
N GLN A 76 16.08 15.35 4.10
CA GLN A 76 15.94 15.68 2.68
C GLN A 76 16.01 17.20 2.50
N MET A 77 17.16 17.66 1.99
CA MET A 77 17.34 19.04 1.56
C MET A 77 17.02 19.15 0.08
N THR A 78 16.03 19.98 -0.26
CA THR A 78 15.74 20.33 -1.65
C THR A 78 16.20 21.77 -1.89
N ALA A 79 17.25 21.94 -2.69
CA ALA A 79 17.61 23.25 -3.20
C ALA A 79 16.61 23.63 -4.31
N ARG A 80 15.93 24.77 -4.13
CA ARG A 80 15.05 25.38 -5.13
C ARG A 80 15.63 26.74 -5.52
N LEU A 81 15.17 27.28 -6.65
CA LEU A 81 15.59 28.61 -7.15
C LEU A 81 15.41 29.74 -6.11
N LEU A 82 14.50 29.58 -5.15
CA LEU A 82 14.17 30.56 -4.11
C LEU A 82 14.80 30.24 -2.73
N GLY A 83 15.65 29.22 -2.63
CA GLY A 83 16.31 28.82 -1.37
C GLY A 83 16.28 27.33 -1.11
N VAL A 84 16.81 26.92 0.05
CA VAL A 84 16.84 25.52 0.50
C VAL A 84 15.64 25.26 1.42
N SER A 85 14.84 24.23 1.10
CA SER A 85 13.80 23.74 2.01
C SER A 85 14.25 22.43 2.66
N THR A 86 14.18 22.37 3.99
CA THR A 86 14.31 21.13 4.76
C THR A 86 12.93 20.52 4.97
N ARG A 87 12.71 19.29 4.48
CA ARG A 87 11.50 18.51 4.80
C ARG A 87 11.83 17.45 5.84
N SER A 88 10.86 17.16 6.72
CA SER A 88 10.95 16.01 7.62
C SER A 88 11.24 14.73 6.86
N ARG A 89 12.02 13.86 7.51
CA ARG A 89 12.28 12.52 6.98
C ARG A 89 10.97 11.76 6.93
N ALA A 90 10.84 10.88 5.94
CA ALA A 90 9.72 9.95 5.86
C ALA A 90 10.21 8.54 6.21
N CYS A 91 9.35 7.74 6.81
CA CYS A 91 9.63 6.33 7.04
C CYS A 91 9.91 5.65 5.70
N MET A 92 11.02 4.91 5.60
CA MET A 92 11.42 4.21 4.37
C MET A 92 10.49 3.05 4.01
N VAL A 93 9.63 2.62 4.93
CA VAL A 93 8.68 1.52 4.75
C VAL A 93 7.28 2.04 4.42
N CYS A 94 6.68 2.86 5.30
CA CYS A 94 5.30 3.33 5.13
C CYS A 94 5.16 4.76 4.59
N GLY A 95 6.26 5.49 4.40
CA GLY A 95 6.23 6.86 3.88
C GLY A 95 5.71 7.93 4.87
N ILE A 96 5.26 7.55 6.06
CA ILE A 96 4.77 8.51 7.07
C ILE A 96 5.91 9.44 7.52
N PRO A 97 5.72 10.76 7.52
CA PRO A 97 6.69 11.72 8.04
C PRO A 97 7.05 11.47 9.51
N GLU A 98 8.33 11.62 9.86
CA GLU A 98 8.86 11.45 11.23
C GLU A 98 8.12 12.31 12.26
N ILE A 99 7.70 13.51 11.86
CA ILE A 99 6.95 14.43 12.72
C ILE A 99 5.54 13.93 13.05
N GLU A 100 4.93 13.16 12.14
CA GLU A 100 3.58 12.62 12.31
C GLU A 100 3.60 11.33 13.14
N ALA A 101 4.68 10.56 13.05
CA ALA A 101 4.86 9.33 13.83
C ALA A 101 5.21 9.54 15.32
N LEU A 102 5.56 10.77 15.71
CA LEU A 102 5.88 11.14 17.10
C LEU A 102 4.68 11.69 17.88
N SER A 103 3.52 11.83 17.23
CA SER A 103 2.27 12.32 17.83
C SER A 103 1.41 11.17 18.36
#